data_AF-X8DNB3-F1
#
_entry.id   AF-X8DNB3-F1
#
_cell.length_a   1.000
_cell.length_b   1.000
_cell.length_c   1.000
_cell.angle_alpha   90.00
_cell.angle_beta   90.00
_cell.angle_gamma   90.00
#
_symmetry.space_group_name_H-M   'P 1'
#
loop_
_entity.id
_entity.type
_entity.pdbx_description
1 polymer ?
#
loop_
_entity_poly.entity_id
_entity_poly.type
_entity_poly.pdbx_seq_one_letter_code
_entity_poly.pdbx_strand_id
1 'polypeptide(L)' 'MQLLAEVIGADHADSIDTAMPMVAMGLDSLQALEFRRRVQAELDFELPVQDLLGGASVDHVIDALTAQSR' A
#
# COMPACT_ATOMS: atom_id res chain seq x y z
N MET A 1 8.33 -1.48 -0.70
CA MET A 1 7.96 -1.45 0.75
C MET A 1 8.29 -0.11 1.40
N GLN A 2 9.35 0.57 0.98
CA GLN A 2 9.73 1.88 1.53
C GLN A 2 8.63 2.96 1.45
N LEU A 3 7.91 3.06 0.33
CA LEU A 3 6.78 4.01 0.21
C LEU A 3 5.68 3.78 1.24
N LEU A 4 5.39 2.53 1.58
CA LEU A 4 4.38 2.22 2.57
C LEU A 4 4.87 2.57 3.98
N ALA A 5 6.11 2.19 4.31
CA ALA A 5 6.74 2.48 5.59
C ALA A 5 6.73 3.98 5.91
N GLU A 6 7.07 4.82 4.93
CA GLU A 6 7.04 6.27 5.05
C GLU A 6 5.64 6.83 5.29
N VAL A 7 4.61 6.23 4.67
CA VAL A 7 3.22 6.69 4.80
C VAL A 7 2.61 6.29 6.14
N ILE A 8 2.87 5.07 6.63
CA ILE A 8 2.33 4.58 7.91
C ILE A 8 3.22 4.93 9.11
N GLY A 9 4.41 5.50 8.89
CA GLY A 9 5.35 5.85 9.94
C GLY A 9 6.09 4.66 10.55
N ALA A 10 6.29 3.57 9.80
CA ALA A 10 7.06 2.42 10.25
C ALA A 10 8.58 2.72 10.19
N ASP A 11 9.31 2.34 11.24
CA ASP A 11 10.76 2.61 11.35
C ASP A 11 11.57 1.95 10.23
N HIS A 12 11.18 0.73 9.82
CA HIS A 12 11.85 -0.03 8.77
C HIS A 12 10.84 -0.75 7.88
N ALA A 13 11.06 -0.72 6.57
CA ALA A 13 10.22 -1.42 5.60
C ALA A 13 10.19 -2.95 5.83
N ASP A 14 11.26 -3.51 6.38
CA ASP A 14 11.40 -4.95 6.65
C ASP A 14 10.63 -5.42 7.88
N SER A 15 10.15 -4.51 8.74
CA SER A 15 9.30 -4.86 9.88
C SER A 15 7.80 -4.85 9.57
N ILE A 16 7.42 -4.53 8.33
CA ILE A 16 6.03 -4.51 7.90
C ILE A 16 5.58 -5.95 7.63
N ASP A 17 4.55 -6.41 8.33
CA ASP A 17 3.85 -7.64 8.00
C ASP A 17 3.01 -7.42 6.75
N THR A 18 3.48 -7.91 5.60
CA THR A 18 2.86 -7.68 4.30
C THR A 18 1.54 -8.43 4.11
N ALA A 19 1.27 -9.43 4.95
CA ALA A 19 0.01 -10.17 4.98
C ALA A 19 -1.05 -9.48 5.85
N MET A 20 -0.65 -8.58 6.75
CA MET A 20 -1.58 -7.83 7.60
C MET A 20 -2.38 -6.80 6.76
N PRO A 21 -3.69 -6.64 7.01
CA PRO A 21 -4.47 -5.55 6.43
C PRO A 21 -3.86 -4.18 6.76
N MET A 22 -3.72 -3.31 5.76
CA MET A 22 -3.05 -2.02 5.96
C MET A 22 -3.77 -1.12 6.98
N VAL A 23 -5.10 -1.19 7.03
CA VAL A 23 -5.91 -0.50 8.06
C VAL A 23 -5.61 -1.00 9.48
N ALA A 24 -5.24 -2.28 9.65
CA ALA A 24 -4.84 -2.83 10.95
C ALA A 24 -3.44 -2.36 11.37
N MET A 25 -2.61 -1.96 10.40
CA MET A 25 -1.31 -1.30 10.62
C MET A 25 -1.44 0.20 10.88
N GLY A 26 -2.66 0.75 10.89
CA GLY A 26 -2.93 2.16 11.16
C GLY A 26 -3.12 3.04 9.92
N LEU A 27 -3.17 2.45 8.71
CA LEU A 27 -3.49 3.21 7.49
C LEU A 27 -4.91 3.80 7.57
N ASP A 28 -5.00 5.13 7.52
CA ASP A 28 -6.27 5.85 7.42
C ASP A 28 -6.58 6.35 5.98
N SER A 29 -7.69 7.05 5.81
CA SER A 29 -8.13 7.58 4.51
C SER A 29 -7.17 8.59 3.89
N LEU A 30 -6.51 9.44 4.68
CA LEU A 30 -5.56 10.43 4.18
C LEU A 30 -4.27 9.75 3.74
N GLN A 31 -3.77 8.83 4.56
CA GLN A 31 -2.60 8.02 4.26
C GLN A 31 -2.84 7.13 3.03
N ALA A 32 -4.03 6.55 2.87
CA ALA A 32 -4.39 5.77 1.69
C ALA A 32 -4.38 6.61 0.40
N LEU A 33 -4.88 7.85 0.46
CA LEU A 33 -4.83 8.78 -0.68
C LEU A 33 -3.39 9.19 -1.01
N GLU A 34 -2.57 9.45 0.00
CA GLU A 34 -1.15 9.76 -0.18
C GLU A 34 -0.39 8.58 -0.80
N PHE A 35 -0.59 7.37 -0.26
CA PHE A 35 0.03 6.16 -0.77
C PHE A 35 -0.32 5.91 -2.23
N ARG A 36 -1.61 6.03 -2.59
CA ARG A 36 -2.05 5.95 -3.99
C ARG A 36 -1.30 6.94 -4.88
N ARG A 37 -1.18 8.22 -4.47
CA ARG A 37 -0.51 9.25 -5.28
C ARG A 37 0.96 8.93 -5.49
N ARG A 38 1.66 8.47 -4.45
CA ARG A 38 3.09 8.10 -4.53
C ARG A 38 3.28 6.89 -5.43
N VAL A 39 2.47 5.85 -5.27
CA VAL A 39 2.53 4.64 -6.12
C VAL A 39 2.22 4.97 -7.59
N GLN A 40 1.23 5.83 -7.85
CA GLN A 40 0.96 6.27 -9.21
C GLN A 40 2.12 7.07 -9.81
N ALA A 41 2.75 7.95 -9.03
CA ALA A 41 3.87 8.76 -9.51
C ALA A 41 5.13 7.93 -9.78
N GLU A 42 5.40 6.90 -8.98
CA GLU A 42 6.63 6.11 -9.06
C GLU A 42 6.52 4.85 -9.93
N LEU A 43 5.34 4.23 -9.96
CA LEU A 43 5.11 2.93 -10.61
C LEU A 43 4.14 3.01 -11.79
N ASP A 44 3.62 4.20 -12.12
CA ASP A 44 2.57 4.43 -13.13
C ASP A 44 1.34 3.52 -12.91
N PHE A 45 1.06 3.21 -11.64
CA PHE A 45 0.01 2.28 -11.24
C PHE A 45 -1.02 2.96 -10.34
N GLU A 46 -2.30 2.87 -10.71
CA GLU A 46 -3.39 3.43 -9.93
C GLU A 46 -3.90 2.42 -8.89
N LEU A 47 -3.61 2.69 -7.61
CA LEU A 47 -4.16 1.90 -6.52
C LEU A 47 -5.63 2.23 -6.23
N PRO A 48 -6.52 1.22 -6.17
CA PRO A 48 -7.90 1.43 -5.71
C PRO A 48 -7.92 1.71 -4.20
N VAL A 49 -8.15 2.96 -3.81
CA VAL A 49 -8.19 3.37 -2.38
C VAL A 49 -9.25 2.61 -1.59
N GLN A 50 -10.35 2.22 -2.25
CA GLN A 50 -11.39 1.39 -1.64
C GLN A 50 -10.87 0.02 -1.19
N ASP A 51 -9.90 -0.57 -1.90
CA ASP A 51 -9.33 -1.86 -1.53
C ASP A 51 -8.40 -1.70 -0.32
N LEU A 52 -7.59 -0.63 -0.31
CA LEU A 52 -6.73 -0.28 0.83
C LEU A 52 -7.55 -0.11 2.11
N LEU A 53 -8.64 0.66 2.04
CA LEU A 53 -9.54 0.89 3.17
C LEU A 53 -10.47 -0.30 3.46
N GLY A 54 -10.67 -1.17 2.47
CA GLY A 54 -11.43 -2.42 2.58
C GLY A 54 -10.67 -3.54 3.27
N GLY A 55 -9.43 -3.32 3.67
CA GLY A 55 -8.60 -4.30 4.38
C GLY A 55 -7.65 -5.08 3.46
N ALA A 56 -7.33 -4.56 2.27
CA ALA A 56 -6.26 -5.13 1.46
C ALA A 56 -4.93 -5.15 2.23
N SER A 57 -4.20 -6.23 2.04
CA SER A 57 -2.83 -6.37 2.50
C SER A 57 -1.86 -5.87 1.42
N VAL A 58 -0.59 -5.76 1.79
CA VAL A 58 0.45 -5.35 0.85
C VAL A 58 0.70 -6.41 -0.21
N ASP A 59 0.64 -7.69 0.18
CA ASP A 59 0.75 -8.82 -0.75
C ASP A 59 -0.33 -8.76 -1.83
N HIS A 60 -1.58 -8.43 -1.45
CA HIS A 60 -2.68 -8.29 -2.40
C HIS A 60 -2.40 -7.20 -3.45
N VAL A 61 -1.82 -6.09 -3.03
CA VAL A 61 -1.42 -5.00 -3.92
C VAL A 61 -0.29 -5.42 -4.88
N ILE A 62 0.70 -6.16 -4.37
CA ILE A 62 1.81 -6.68 -5.18
C ILE A 62 1.30 -7.67 -6.23
N ASP A 63 0.38 -8.54 -5.85
CA ASP A 63 -0.25 -9.50 -6.77
C ASP A 63 -1.00 -8.77 -7.89
N ALA A 64 -1.77 -7.73 -7.54
CA ALA A 64 -2.48 -6.90 -8.52
C ALA A 64 -1.52 -6.19 -9.51
N LEU A 65 -0.41 -5.64 -9.00
CA LEU A 65 0.62 -5.00 -9.82
C LEU A 65 1.28 -6.00 -10.78
N THR A 66 1.61 -7.19 -10.29
CA THR A 66 2.26 -8.25 -11.09
C THR A 66 1.32 -8.79 -12.17
N ALA A 67 0.02 -8.90 -11.89
CA ALA A 67 -0.98 -9.30 -12.86
C ALA A 67 -1.16 -8.28 -13.99
N GLN A 68 -0.99 -6.98 -13.71
CA GLN A 68 -1.13 -5.91 -14.70
C GLN A 68 0.05 -5.83 -15.68
N SER A 69 1.24 -6.27 -15.27
CA SER A 69 2.48 -6.25 -16.07
C SER A 69 2.63 -7.43 -17.05
N ARG A 70 1.67 -8.35 -17.10
CA ARG A 70 1.70 -9.53 -17.98
C ARG A 70 0.75 -9.36 -19.17
#